data_AF-A0AAW2TCC1-F1
#
_entry.id   AF-A0AAW2TCC1-F1
#
_cell.length_a   1.000
_cell.length_b   1.000
_cell.length_c   1.000
_cell.angle_alpha   90.00
_cell.angle_beta   90.00
_cell.angle_gamma   90.00
#
_symmetry.space_group_name_H-M   'P 1'
#
loop_
_entity.id
_entity.type
_entity.pdbx_description
1 polymer ?
#
loop_
_entity_poly.entity_id
_entity_poly.type
_entity_poly.pdbx_seq_one_letter_code
_entity_poly.pdbx_strand_id
1 'polypeptide(L)'
;MLPALTSRVKMEAKNVHASLLPPPQCESKLITRSDDTEEVVKERLRVYNDMSRPVEEFYRSRGKLLEFDLPGGIPESWQKLLHALNLDDHDDKRTAAA
;
A
#
# COMPACT_ATOMS: atom_id res chain seq x y z
N MET A 1 -27.26 17.82 37.45
CA MET A 1 -26.10 18.17 36.62
C MET A 1 -25.46 16.86 36.16
N LEU A 2 -25.50 16.52 34.87
CA LEU A 2 -24.76 15.35 34.34
C LEU A 2 -23.32 15.77 33.98
N PRO A 3 -22.30 14.93 34.26
CA PRO A 3 -20.93 15.24 33.88
C PRO A 3 -20.76 15.05 32.36
N ALA A 4 -20.06 15.99 31.74
CA ALA A 4 -19.71 15.91 30.32
C ALA A 4 -18.77 14.72 30.10
N LEU A 5 -19.21 13.74 29.31
CA LEU A 5 -18.37 12.71 28.74
C LEU A 5 -17.36 13.40 27.79
N THR A 6 -16.17 13.70 28.28
CA THR A 6 -15.06 14.09 27.40
C THR A 6 -14.62 12.86 26.62
N SER A 7 -15.13 12.71 25.41
CA SER A 7 -14.66 11.69 24.46
C SER A 7 -13.15 11.87 24.25
N ARG A 8 -12.36 10.94 24.78
CA ARG A 8 -10.92 10.90 24.57
C ARG A 8 -10.67 10.46 23.13
N VAL A 9 -10.24 11.37 22.26
CA VAL A 9 -9.77 11.03 20.90
C VAL A 9 -8.55 10.12 21.05
N LYS A 10 -8.65 8.88 20.55
CA LYS A 10 -7.52 7.96 20.50
C LYS A 10 -6.61 8.41 19.36
N MET A 11 -5.45 8.94 19.70
CA MET A 11 -4.40 9.25 18.73
C MET A 11 -3.75 7.92 18.31
N GLU A 12 -3.90 7.53 17.04
CA GLU A 12 -3.20 6.38 16.47
C GLU A 12 -2.08 6.85 15.54
N ALA A 13 -0.92 6.20 15.62
CA ALA A 13 0.19 6.45 14.71
C ALA A 13 -0.19 5.95 13.31
N LYS A 14 -0.08 6.83 12.32
CA LYS A 14 -0.32 6.53 10.90
C LYS A 14 0.94 6.91 10.11
N ASN A 15 1.30 6.08 9.13
CA ASN A 15 2.38 6.42 8.21
C ASN A 15 1.85 7.37 7.15
N VAL A 16 2.65 8.37 6.80
CA VAL A 16 2.33 9.38 5.80
C VAL A 16 3.48 9.43 4.80
N HIS A 17 3.17 9.37 3.51
CA HIS A 17 4.16 9.55 2.46
C HIS A 17 4.47 11.05 2.30
N ALA A 18 5.72 11.43 2.06
CA ALA A 18 6.12 12.84 1.99
C ALA A 18 5.32 13.67 0.97
N SER A 19 4.90 13.07 -0.14
CA SER A 19 4.05 13.71 -1.17
C SER A 19 2.57 13.85 -0.77
N LEU A 20 2.14 13.27 0.35
CA LEU A 20 0.78 13.33 0.85
C LEU A 20 0.76 14.14 2.15
N LEU A 21 0.24 15.36 2.10
CA LEU A 21 0.15 16.19 3.30
C LEU A 21 -0.95 15.66 4.23
N PRO A 22 -0.70 15.52 5.54
CA PRO A 22 -1.75 15.21 6.50
C PRO A 22 -2.68 16.43 6.67
N PRO A 23 -3.81 16.28 7.39
CA PRO A 23 -4.59 17.44 7.80
C PRO A 23 -3.73 18.46 8.56
N PRO A 24 -3.92 19.79 8.37
CA PRO A 24 -3.03 20.82 8.94
C PRO A 24 -2.85 20.71 10.47
N GLN A 25 -3.90 20.32 11.20
CA GLN A 25 -3.86 20.11 12.65
C GLN A 25 -2.95 18.94 13.10
N CYS A 26 -2.47 18.12 12.17
CA CYS A 26 -1.62 16.96 12.39
C CYS A 26 -0.17 17.20 11.94
N GLU A 27 0.12 18.23 11.15
CA GLU A 27 1.46 18.48 10.60
C GLU A 27 2.51 18.64 11.70
N SER A 28 2.19 19.37 12.77
CA SER A 28 3.09 19.58 13.91
C SER A 28 3.38 18.31 14.72
N LYS A 29 2.66 17.22 14.46
CA LYS A 29 2.83 15.92 15.11
C LYS A 29 3.60 14.93 14.23
N LEU A 30 3.95 15.31 13.00
CA LEU A 30 4.77 14.48 12.13
C LEU A 30 6.17 14.34 12.70
N ILE A 31 6.66 13.11 12.69
CA ILE A 31 8.06 12.78 12.98
C ILE A 31 8.58 11.91 11.84
N THR A 32 9.83 12.12 11.45
CA THR A 32 10.55 11.13 10.66
C THR A 32 10.93 9.99 11.57
N ARG A 33 10.70 8.74 11.16
CA ARG A 33 11.11 7.61 11.99
C ARG A 33 12.62 7.52 12.03
N SER A 34 13.17 6.99 13.12
CA SER A 34 14.63 6.83 13.26
C SER A 34 15.25 5.90 12.21
N ASP A 35 14.44 5.05 11.58
CA ASP A 35 14.86 4.07 10.58
C ASP A 35 14.65 4.52 9.12
N ASP A 36 14.13 5.74 8.90
CA ASP A 36 13.98 6.33 7.56
C ASP A 36 15.31 6.96 7.08
N THR A 37 16.39 6.18 7.04
CA THR A 37 17.70 6.59 6.49
C THR A 37 18.08 5.79 5.26
N GLU A 38 18.93 6.35 4.39
CA GLU A 38 19.34 5.69 3.15
C GLU A 38 20.06 4.36 3.42
N GLU A 39 20.90 4.30 4.45
CA GLU A 39 21.64 3.10 4.86
C GLU A 39 20.68 1.98 5.27
N VAL A 40 19.68 2.32 6.10
CA VAL A 40 18.68 1.35 6.57
C VAL A 40 17.81 0.87 5.42
N VAL A 41 17.41 1.77 4.51
CA VAL A 41 16.61 1.42 3.33
C VAL A 41 17.38 0.47 2.40
N LYS A 42 18.65 0.76 2.11
CA LYS A 42 19.50 -0.11 1.28
C LYS A 42 19.66 -1.50 1.88
N GLU A 43 19.90 -1.59 3.18
CA GLU A 43 20.06 -2.87 3.85
C GLU A 43 18.74 -3.67 3.86
N ARG A 44 17.59 -3.01 4.08
CA ARG A 44 16.28 -3.66 3.98
C ARG A 44 16.01 -4.22 2.59
N LEU A 45 16.34 -3.46 1.54
CA LEU A 45 16.17 -3.92 0.16
C LEU A 45 17.08 -5.11 -0.15
N ARG A 46 18.34 -5.07 0.31
CA ARG A 46 19.28 -6.19 0.16
C ARG A 46 18.74 -7.46 0.81
N VAL A 47 18.35 -7.37 2.09
CA VAL A 47 17.79 -8.50 2.85
C VAL A 47 16.50 -9.00 2.20
N TYR A 48 15.57 -8.11 1.84
CA TYR A 48 14.34 -8.49 1.14
C TYR A 48 14.67 -9.29 -0.13
N ASN A 49 15.52 -8.75 -1.00
CA ASN A 49 15.88 -9.39 -2.27
C ASN A 49 16.63 -10.72 -2.10
N ASP A 50 17.44 -10.87 -1.05
CA ASP A 50 18.15 -12.12 -0.78
C ASP A 50 17.20 -13.19 -0.23
N MET A 51 16.22 -12.79 0.59
CA MET A 51 15.27 -13.70 1.22
C MET A 51 14.05 -14.03 0.35
N SER A 52 13.60 -13.10 -0.51
CA SER A 52 12.45 -13.29 -1.40
C SER A 52 12.80 -14.10 -2.64
N ARG A 53 14.03 -13.97 -3.16
CA ARG A 53 14.46 -14.58 -4.43
C ARG A 53 14.22 -16.10 -4.51
N PRO A 54 14.53 -16.93 -3.48
CA PRO A 54 14.22 -18.35 -3.53
C PRO A 54 12.71 -18.65 -3.64
N VAL A 55 11.88 -17.82 -3.00
CA VAL A 55 10.41 -17.95 -3.04
C VAL A 55 9.86 -17.51 -4.39
N GLU A 56 10.36 -16.39 -4.93
CA GLU A 56 10.03 -15.92 -6.27
C GLU A 56 10.37 -16.97 -7.32
N GLU A 57 11.57 -17.56 -7.27
CA GLU A 57 12.01 -18.59 -8.21
C GLU A 57 11.17 -19.88 -8.11
N PHE A 58 10.75 -20.26 -6.90
CA PHE A 58 9.83 -21.36 -6.69
C PHE A 58 8.47 -21.15 -7.38
N TYR A 59 7.90 -19.95 -7.34
CA TYR A 59 6.63 -19.66 -8.03
C TYR A 59 6.83 -19.42 -9.53
N ARG A 60 7.93 -18.78 -9.92
CA ARG A 60 8.31 -18.53 -11.33
C ARG A 60 8.47 -19.83 -12.11
N SER A 61 9.21 -20.80 -11.56
CA SER A 61 9.43 -22.12 -12.19
C SER A 61 8.13 -22.93 -12.38
N ARG A 62 7.05 -22.56 -11.67
CA ARG A 62 5.72 -23.19 -11.76
C ARG A 62 4.73 -22.40 -12.62
N GLY A 63 5.16 -21.28 -13.22
CA GLY A 63 4.27 -20.39 -13.96
C GLY A 63 3.19 -19.73 -13.08
N LYS A 64 3.47 -19.56 -11.78
CA LYS A 64 2.55 -18.99 -10.78
C LYS A 64 2.98 -17.62 -10.25
N LEU A 65 3.91 -16.96 -10.93
CA LEU A 65 4.36 -15.61 -10.62
C LEU A 65 3.86 -14.66 -11.69
N LEU A 66 3.16 -13.60 -11.27
CA LEU A 66 2.73 -12.49 -12.12
C LEU A 66 3.50 -11.24 -11.69
N GLU A 67 4.15 -10.58 -12.65
CA GLU A 67 4.90 -9.33 -12.45
C GLU A 67 4.13 -8.18 -13.12
N PHE A 68 3.92 -7.08 -12.40
CA PHE A 68 3.22 -5.89 -12.91
C PHE A 68 3.64 -4.62 -12.16
N ASP A 69 3.52 -3.47 -12.81
CA ASP A 69 3.95 -2.18 -12.25
C ASP A 69 2.89 -1.55 -11.34
N LEU A 70 3.33 -1.02 -10.20
CA LEU A 70 2.52 -0.24 -9.26
C LEU A 70 2.97 1.24 -9.22
N PRO A 71 2.58 2.07 -10.20
CA PRO A 71 2.81 3.51 -10.13
C PRO A 71 1.75 4.20 -9.26
N GLY A 72 2.16 5.27 -8.58
CA GLY A 72 1.25 6.18 -7.92
C GLY A 72 0.71 5.69 -6.57
N GLY A 73 -0.49 6.16 -6.20
CA GLY A 73 -1.14 5.82 -4.95
C GLY A 73 -2.05 4.60 -5.07
N ILE A 74 -2.84 4.37 -4.02
CA ILE A 74 -3.82 3.26 -3.95
C ILE A 74 -4.79 3.27 -5.15
N PRO A 75 -5.40 4.41 -5.55
CA PRO A 75 -6.39 4.42 -6.63
C PRO A 75 -5.83 3.93 -7.97
N GLU A 76 -4.62 4.36 -8.33
CA GLU A 76 -3.96 3.98 -9.57
C GLU A 76 -3.45 2.54 -9.54
N SER A 77 -2.87 2.15 -8.41
CA SER A 77 -2.35 0.80 -8.17
C SER A 77 -3.44 -0.26 -8.16
N TRP A 78 -4.63 0.06 -7.62
CA TRP A 78 -5.74 -0.88 -7.49
C TRP A 78 -6.25 -1.37 -8.84
N GLN A 79 -6.45 -0.46 -9.80
CA GLN A 79 -6.95 -0.83 -11.13
C GLN A 79 -5.98 -1.75 -11.87
N LYS A 80 -4.67 -1.50 -11.76
CA LYS A 80 -3.65 -2.35 -12.36
C LYS A 80 -3.60 -3.74 -11.75
N LEU A 81 -3.79 -3.85 -10.43
CA LEU A 81 -3.88 -5.14 -9.76
C LEU A 81 -5.09 -5.94 -10.25
N LEU A 82 -6.27 -5.31 -10.33
CA LEU A 82 -7.48 -5.97 -10.82
C LEU A 82 -7.30 -6.49 -12.25
N HIS A 83 -6.76 -5.66 -13.14
CA HIS A 83 -6.43 -6.06 -14.51
C HIS A 83 -5.42 -7.21 -14.56
N ALA A 84 -4.34 -7.15 -13.76
CA ALA A 84 -3.35 -8.24 -13.69
C ALA A 84 -3.94 -9.56 -13.19
N LEU A 85 -5.00 -9.51 -12.38
CA LEU A 85 -5.72 -10.68 -11.88
C LEU A 85 -6.93 -11.06 -12.76
N ASN A 86 -7.19 -10.32 -13.84
CA ASN A 86 -8.38 -10.48 -14.69
C ASN A 86 -9.69 -10.42 -13.87
N LEU A 87 -9.76 -9.42 -12.98
CA LEU A 87 -10.88 -9.12 -12.09
C LEU A 87 -11.53 -7.77 -12.42
N ASP A 88 -11.13 -7.14 -13.52
CA ASP A 88 -11.82 -6.02 -14.12
C ASP A 88 -13.11 -6.53 -14.78
N ASP A 89 -14.23 -6.39 -14.07
CA ASP A 89 -15.56 -6.73 -14.58
C ASP A 89 -15.82 -6.00 -15.92
N HIS A 90 -15.69 -6.73 -17.02
CA HIS A 90 -16.04 -6.27 -18.36
C HIS A 90 -17.36 -6.86 -18.89
N ASP A 91 -18.02 -7.76 -18.16
CA ASP A 91 -19.07 -8.63 -18.72
C ASP A 91 -20.53 -8.30 -18.39
N ASP A 92 -20.84 -7.18 -17.73
CA ASP A 92 -22.26 -6.80 -17.50
C ASP A 92 -22.90 -5.94 -18.60
N LYS A 93 -22.21 -5.69 -19.73
CA LYS A 93 -22.76 -4.90 -20.84
C LYS A 93 -23.04 -5.66 -22.14
N ARG A 94 -22.90 -6.99 -22.19
CA ARG A 94 -23.13 -7.78 -23.42
C ARG A 94 -24.38 -8.66 -23.45
N THR A 95 -25.22 -8.67 -22.41
CA THR A 95 -26.41 -9.54 -22.37
C THR A 95 -27.73 -8.81 -22.12
N ALA A 96 -27.82 -7.53 -22.51
CA ALA A 96 -29.06 -6.74 -22.47
C ALA A 96 -29.45 -6.17 -23.84
N ALA A 97 -29.13 -6.88 -24.92
CA ALA A 97 -29.66 -6.61 -26.26
C ALA A 97 -29.95 -7.95 -26.96
N ALA A 98 -31.12 -8.53 -26.67
CA ALA A 98 -31.77 -9.57 -27.43
C ALA A 98 -33.28 -9.31 -27.43
#